data_AF-A0A9C9Q5Z7-F1
#
_entry.id   AF-A0A9C9Q5Z7-F1
#
_cell.length_a   1.000
_cell.length_b   1.000
_cell.length_c   1.000
_cell.angle_alpha   90.00
_cell.angle_beta   90.00
_cell.angle_gamma   90.00
#
_symmetry.space_group_name_H-M   'P 1'
#
loop_
_entity.id
_entity.type
_entity.pdbx_description
1 polymer ?
#
loop_
_entity_poly.entity_id
_entity_poly.type
_entity_poly.pdbx_seq_one_letter_code
_entity_poly.pdbx_strand_id
1 'polypeptide(L)' 'GLHILAKEPRRPVSEETRQRVSSLSQYGVEFHACGNTMKALHWEAKDMLPFASIVEVGASDLMELQEDGYAYISW' A
#
# COMPACT_ATOMS: atom_id res chain seq x y z
N GLY A 1 -6.54 -0.93 3.40
CA GLY A 1 -5.87 -2.19 3.00
C GLY A 1 -5.49 -2.15 1.52
N LEU A 2 -4.91 -3.23 0.98
CA LEU A 2 -4.23 -3.24 -0.35
C LEU A 2 -5.06 -2.69 -1.52
N HIS A 3 -6.38 -2.83 -1.49
CA HIS A 3 -7.28 -2.31 -2.54
C HIS A 3 -7.16 -0.80 -2.78
N ILE A 4 -6.74 -0.03 -1.77
CA ILE A 4 -6.52 1.42 -1.90
C ILE A 4 -5.39 1.74 -2.89
N LEU A 5 -4.44 0.81 -3.07
CA LEU A 5 -3.28 0.96 -3.94
C LEU A 5 -3.47 0.31 -5.32
N ALA A 6 -4.64 -0.30 -5.59
CA ALA A 6 -4.92 -0.91 -6.88
C ALA A 6 -5.49 0.11 -7.89
N LYS A 7 -5.11 -0.02 -9.16
CA LYS A 7 -5.72 0.73 -10.27
C LYS A 7 -7.20 0.37 -10.41
N GLU A 8 -7.49 -0.92 -10.36
CA GLU A 8 -8.83 -1.51 -10.47
C GLU A 8 -9.13 -2.42 -9.26
N PRO A 9 -9.65 -1.85 -8.15
CA PRO A 9 -9.87 -2.61 -6.93
C PRO A 9 -11.12 -3.51 -7.01
N ARG A 10 -11.02 -4.75 -6.51
CA ARG A 10 -12.15 -5.71 -6.38
C ARG A 10 -13.15 -5.35 -5.27
N ARG A 11 -12.76 -4.47 -4.36
CA ARG A 11 -13.60 -3.90 -3.31
C ARG A 11 -13.71 -2.40 -3.56
N PRO A 12 -14.88 -1.80 -3.38
CA PRO A 12 -15.06 -0.39 -3.65
C PRO A 12 -14.12 0.46 -2.78
N VAL A 13 -13.47 1.44 -3.41
CA VAL A 13 -12.68 2.48 -2.75
C VAL A 13 -13.31 3.80 -3.18
N SER A 14 -13.71 4.64 -2.23
CA SER A 14 -14.36 5.92 -2.56
C SER A 14 -13.40 6.83 -3.34
N GLU A 15 -13.95 7.63 -4.25
CA GLU A 15 -13.15 8.56 -5.05
C GLU A 15 -12.39 9.55 -4.16
N GLU A 16 -13.01 10.03 -3.09
CA GLU A 16 -12.34 10.84 -2.06
C GLU A 16 -11.10 10.15 -1.48
N THR A 17 -11.20 8.86 -1.16
CA THR A 17 -10.05 8.08 -0.64
C THR A 17 -8.94 7.99 -1.68
N ARG A 18 -9.28 7.74 -2.95
CA ARG A 18 -8.30 7.67 -4.05
C ARG A 18 -7.58 9.00 -4.25
N GLN A 19 -8.31 10.11 -4.19
CA GLN A 19 -7.76 11.47 -4.27
C GLN A 19 -6.83 11.78 -3.09
N ARG A 20 -7.25 11.45 -1.86
CA ARG A 20 -6.42 11.65 -0.66
C ARG A 20 -5.11 10.86 -0.72
N VAL A 21 -5.16 9.59 -1.12
CA VAL A 21 -3.98 8.73 -1.21
C VAL A 21 -3.01 9.25 -2.28
N SER A 22 -3.53 9.63 -3.44
CA SER A 22 -2.73 10.27 -4.51
C SER A 22 -2.08 11.57 -4.01
N SER A 23 -2.84 12.43 -3.33
CA SER A 23 -2.31 13.67 -2.76
C SER A 23 -1.21 13.41 -1.73
N LEU A 24 -1.43 12.48 -0.79
CA LEU A 24 -0.44 12.10 0.22
C LEU A 24 0.87 11.59 -0.42
N SER A 25 0.79 10.83 -1.52
CA SER A 25 1.99 10.37 -2.24
C SER A 25 2.83 11.54 -2.78
N GLN A 26 2.19 12.63 -3.20
CA GLN A 26 2.87 13.84 -3.66
C GLN A 26 3.50 14.63 -2.51
N TYR A 27 3.02 14.45 -1.28
CA TYR A 27 3.58 15.04 -0.06
C TYR A 27 4.67 14.18 0.59
N GLY A 28 5.11 13.09 -0.06
CA GLY A 28 6.19 12.23 0.43
C GLY A 28 5.73 11.10 1.35
N VAL A 29 4.43 10.80 1.41
CA VAL A 29 3.96 9.58 2.08
C VAL A 29 4.23 8.37 1.18
N GLU A 30 5.01 7.43 1.70
CA GLU A 30 5.32 6.17 1.02
C GLU A 30 4.23 5.13 1.29
N PHE A 31 3.86 4.39 0.24
CA PHE A 31 2.82 3.37 0.31
C PHE A 31 3.39 2.01 -0.07
N HIS A 32 3.47 1.11 0.91
CA HIS A 32 4.01 -0.22 0.72
C HIS A 32 2.90 -1.25 0.49
N ALA A 33 2.96 -1.93 -0.66
CA ALA A 33 2.05 -2.98 -1.08
C ALA A 33 2.61 -4.36 -0.72
N CYS A 34 1.90 -5.09 0.15
CA CYS A 34 2.30 -6.44 0.59
C CYS A 34 2.21 -7.46 -0.56
N GLY A 35 3.35 -7.98 -1.00
CA GLY A 35 3.51 -8.94 -2.09
C GLY A 35 2.80 -10.27 -1.84
N ASN A 36 2.81 -10.79 -0.61
CA ASN A 36 2.04 -12.00 -0.28
C ASN A 36 0.53 -11.82 -0.48
N THR A 37 -0.01 -10.66 -0.11
CA THR A 37 -1.43 -10.34 -0.35
C THR A 37 -1.70 -10.15 -1.84
N MET A 38 -0.78 -9.54 -2.59
CA MET A 38 -0.89 -9.45 -4.06
C MET A 38 -0.93 -10.83 -4.71
N LYS A 39 -0.03 -11.75 -4.32
CA LYS A 39 -0.01 -13.15 -4.80
C LYS A 39 -1.34 -13.85 -4.54
N ALA A 40 -1.89 -13.72 -3.34
CA ALA A 40 -3.19 -14.31 -2.97
C ALA A 40 -4.36 -13.73 -3.78
N LEU A 41 -4.25 -12.47 -4.22
CA LEU A 41 -5.25 -11.83 -5.07
C LEU A 41 -4.98 -12.02 -6.57
N HIS A 42 -3.87 -12.67 -6.96
CA HIS A 42 -3.42 -12.74 -8.35
C HIS A 42 -3.21 -11.35 -8.99
N TRP A 43 -2.56 -10.44 -8.25
CA TRP A 43 -2.18 -9.12 -8.71
C TRP A 43 -0.68 -9.02 -8.96
N GLU A 44 -0.32 -8.24 -9.97
CA GLU A 44 1.04 -7.93 -10.38
C GLU A 44 1.32 -6.43 -10.22
N ALA A 45 2.57 -6.02 -10.42
CA ALA A 45 2.97 -4.62 -10.34
C ALA A 45 2.16 -3.70 -11.27
N LYS A 46 1.76 -4.21 -12.44
CA LYS A 46 0.95 -3.45 -13.42
C LYS A 46 -0.43 -3.09 -12.87
N ASP A 47 -0.94 -3.82 -11.89
CA ASP A 47 -2.26 -3.60 -11.29
C ASP A 47 -2.23 -2.54 -10.19
N MET A 48 -1.04 -2.14 -9.74
CA MET A 48 -0.84 -1.16 -8.66
C MET A 48 -0.70 0.27 -9.20
N LEU A 49 -1.07 1.24 -8.37
CA LEU A 49 -0.80 2.65 -8.62
C LEU A 49 0.72 2.89 -8.71
N PRO A 50 1.19 3.82 -9.56
CA PRO A 50 2.60 3.95 -9.89
C PRO A 50 3.50 4.38 -8.71
N PHE A 51 2.92 4.94 -7.65
CA PHE A 51 3.63 5.34 -6.43
C PHE A 51 3.67 4.23 -5.35
N ALA A 52 3.08 3.07 -5.60
CA ALA A 52 3.08 1.98 -4.64
C ALA A 52 4.37 1.16 -4.75
N SER A 53 5.14 1.09 -3.67
CA SER A 53 6.33 0.23 -3.56
C SER A 53 5.90 -1.17 -3.18
N ILE A 54 6.34 -2.19 -3.91
CA ILE A 54 5.99 -3.58 -3.60
C ILE A 54 7.07 -4.16 -2.69
N VAL A 55 6.64 -4.65 -1.53
CA VAL A 55 7.49 -5.34 -0.56
C VAL A 55 7.13 -6.81 -0.51
N GLU A 56 8.07 -7.68 -0.17
CA GLU A 56 7.81 -9.13 -0.19
C GLU A 56 6.70 -9.52 0.81
N VAL A 57 6.86 -9.08 2.06
CA VAL A 57 5.92 -9.32 3.16
C VAL A 57 5.72 -8.02 3.93
N GLY A 58 4.53 -7.42 3.84
CA GLY A 58 4.23 -6.14 4.49
C GLY A 58 4.33 -6.17 6.03
N ALA A 59 4.16 -7.34 6.65
CA ALA A 59 4.37 -7.49 8.09
C ALA A 59 5.86 -7.42 8.47
N SER A 60 6.76 -7.99 7.65
CA SER A 60 8.22 -7.91 7.88
C SER A 60 8.71 -6.48 7.69
N ASP A 61 8.30 -5.84 6.59
CA ASP A 61 8.60 -4.44 6.29
C ASP A 61 8.17 -3.49 7.43
N LEU A 62 6.99 -3.70 8.00
CA LEU A 62 6.54 -2.98 9.18
C LEU A 62 7.41 -3.25 10.43
N MET A 63 7.91 -4.47 10.61
CA MET A 63 8.79 -4.80 11.74
C MET A 63 10.15 -4.14 11.58
N GLU A 64 10.72 -4.16 10.38
CA GLU A 64 11.99 -3.50 10.05
C GLU A 64 11.90 -1.98 10.31
N LEU A 65 10.81 -1.33 9.88
CA LEU A 65 10.58 0.10 10.18
C LEU A 65 10.49 0.37 11.69
N GLN A 66 9.87 -0.51 12.47
CA GLN A 66 9.83 -0.36 13.93
C GLN A 66 11.23 -0.53 14.56
N GLU A 67 12.04 -1.47 14.05
CA GLU A 67 13.44 -1.65 14.49
C GLU A 67 14.30 -0.41 14.17
N ASP A 68 14.03 0.27 13.06
CA ASP A 68 14.65 1.54 12.67
C ASP A 68 14.16 2.74 13.51
N GLY A 69 13.24 2.52 14.45
CA GLY A 69 12.77 3.52 15.42
C GLY A 69 11.51 4.27 15.00
N TYR A 70 10.80 3.82 13.97
CA TYR A 70 9.51 4.40 13.60
C TYR A 70 8.42 4.00 14.59
N ALA A 71 7.52 4.95 14.87
CA ALA A 71 6.34 4.68 15.70
C ALA A 71 5.29 3.88 14.92
N TYR A 72 4.76 2.83 15.53
CA TYR A 72 3.63 2.07 14.97
C TYR A 72 2.29 2.66 15.42
N ILE A 73 1.38 2.82 14.45
CA ILE A 73 0.00 3.29 14.67
C ILE A 73 -0.95 2.35 13.93
N SER A 74 -2.02 1.89 14.59
CA SER A 74 -3.04 0.99 14.02
C SER A 74 -4.45 1.44 14.40
N TRP A 75 -5.38 1.40 13.45
CA TRP A 75 -6.79 1.76 13.60
C TRP A 75 -7.71 0.84 12.80
#